data_AF-A0A1I1F1A9-F1
#
_entry.id   AF-A0A1I1F1A9-F1
#
_cell.length_a   1.000
_cell.length_b   1.000
_cell.length_c   1.000
_cell.angle_alpha   90.00
_cell.angle_beta   90.00
_cell.angle_gamma   90.00
#
_symmetry.space_group_name_H-M   'P 1'
#
loop_
_entity.id
_entity.type
_entity.pdbx_description
1 polymer ?
#
loop_
_entity_poly.entity_id
_entity_poly.type
_entity_poly.pdbx_seq_one_letter_code
_entity_poly.pdbx_strand_id
1 'polypeptide(L)' 'MNKMYPGLILSLVGIIFLILSLTVSMPTILWAVLLGTSIILNIAGTAISMLFIKTSKESFLLKWPM' A
#
# COMPACT_ATOMS: atom_id res chain seq x y z
N MET A 1 -9.80 -13.29 8.41
CA MET A 1 -9.28 -12.46 7.31
C MET A 1 -7.77 -12.59 7.25
N ASN A 2 -7.20 -13.02 6.13
CA ASN A 2 -5.75 -13.10 5.92
C ASN A 2 -5.15 -11.68 6.02
N LYS A 3 -4.18 -11.46 6.92
CA LYS A 3 -3.66 -10.11 7.19
C LYS A 3 -2.80 -9.53 6.05
N MET A 4 -2.59 -10.28 4.97
CA MET A 4 -1.97 -9.80 3.72
C MET A 4 -2.86 -8.82 2.94
N TYR A 5 -4.18 -9.00 2.99
CA TYR A 5 -5.14 -8.15 2.26
C TYR A 5 -5.08 -6.66 2.61
N PRO A 6 -4.96 -6.22 3.88
CA PRO A 6 -4.93 -4.78 4.20
C PRO A 6 -3.76 -4.01 3.58
N GLY A 7 -2.56 -4.61 3.48
CA GLY A 7 -1.42 -3.94 2.83
C GLY A 7 -1.65 -3.73 1.33
N LEU A 8 -2.19 -4.75 0.65
CA LEU A 8 -2.55 -4.66 -0.77
C LEU A 8 -3.70 -3.68 -1.00
N ILE A 9 -4.73 -3.69 -0.15
CA ILE A 9 -5.87 -2.77 -0.25
C ILE A 9 -5.40 -1.32 -0.08
N LEU A 10 -4.54 -1.04 0.90
CA LEU A 10 -3.97 0.31 1.11
C LEU A 10 -3.19 0.79 -0.11
N SER A 11 -2.36 -0.08 -0.71
CA SER A 11 -1.62 0.28 -1.92
C SER A 11 -2.57 0.49 -3.12
N LEU A 12 -3.61 -0.34 -3.27
CA LEU A 12 -4.59 -0.18 -4.34
C LEU A 12 -5.34 1.16 -4.24
N VAL A 13 -5.80 1.51 -3.04
CA VAL A 13 -6.46 2.79 -2.77
C VAL A 13 -5.51 3.96 -3.05
N GLY A 14 -4.24 3.83 -2.64
CA GLY A 14 -3.21 4.82 -2.97
C GLY A 14 -3.03 5.01 -4.47
N ILE A 15 -2.97 3.93 -5.26
CA ILE A 15 -2.86 3.99 -6.72
C ILE A 15 -4.09 4.67 -7.34
N ILE A 16 -5.29 4.36 -6.86
CA ILE A 16 -6.53 5.01 -7.33
C ILE A 16 -6.46 6.52 -7.10
N PHE A 17 -6.07 6.96 -5.91
CA PHE A 17 -5.90 8.39 -5.61
C PHE A 17 -4.79 9.04 -6.43
N LEU A 18 -3.70 8.34 -6.72
CA LEU A 18 -2.64 8.83 -7.58
C LEU A 18 -3.15 9.06 -9.01
N ILE A 19 -3.84 8.06 -9.59
CA ILE A 19 -4.43 8.18 -10.93
C ILE A 19 -5.46 9.30 -10.95
N LEU A 20 -6.32 9.39 -9.93
CA LEU A 20 -7.33 10.43 -9.82
C LEU A 20 -6.69 11.83 -9.75
N SER A 21 -5.61 11.98 -8.99
CA SER A 21 -4.83 13.22 -8.90
C SER A 21 -4.18 13.62 -10.23
N LEU A 22 -3.86 12.68 -11.11
CA LEU A 22 -3.23 12.95 -12.40
C LEU A 22 -4.22 13.18 -13.54
N THR A 23 -5.41 12.58 -13.44
CA THR A 23 -6.40 12.56 -14.52
C THR A 23 -7.50 13.59 -14.35
N VAL A 24 -7.83 13.99 -13.13
CA VAL A 24 -8.92 14.93 -12.86
C VAL A 24 -8.37 16.31 -12.56
N SER A 25 -8.90 17.29 -13.27
CA SER A 25 -8.63 18.71 -13.01
C SER A 25 -9.25 19.11 -11.68
N MET A 26 -8.43 19.43 -10.68
CA MET A 26 -8.88 19.86 -9.36
C MET A 26 -8.17 21.14 -8.91
N PRO A 27 -8.76 21.92 -8.00
CA PRO A 27 -8.07 23.04 -7.37
C PRO A 27 -6.74 22.61 -6.77
N THR A 28 -5.70 23.44 -6.90
CA THR A 28 -4.31 23.09 -6.52
C THR A 28 -4.18 22.54 -5.11
N ILE A 29 -4.94 23.07 -4.16
CA ILE A 29 -4.93 22.63 -2.76
C ILE A 29 -5.49 21.20 -2.65
N LEU A 30 -6.64 20.92 -3.26
CA LEU A 30 -7.25 19.59 -3.28
C LEU A 30 -6.34 18.58 -3.98
N TRP A 31 -5.75 18.96 -5.11
CA TRP A 31 -4.78 18.16 -5.85
C TRP A 31 -3.56 17.80 -4.98
N ALA A 32 -2.96 18.77 -4.29
CA ALA A 32 -1.80 18.55 -3.44
C ALA A 32 -2.13 17.61 -2.26
N VAL A 33 -3.31 17.76 -1.64
CA VAL A 33 -3.78 16.87 -0.58
C VAL A 33 -4.00 15.45 -1.12
N LEU A 34 -4.64 15.31 -2.28
CA LEU A 34 -4.86 14.00 -2.92
C LEU A 34 -3.53 13.31 -3.24
N LEU A 35 -2.60 14.05 -3.85
CA LEU A 35 -1.28 13.54 -4.23
C LEU A 35 -0.49 13.12 -3.00
N GLY A 36 -0.41 13.98 -1.98
CA GLY A 36 0.28 13.66 -0.73
C GLY A 36 -0.30 12.42 -0.04
N THR A 37 -1.64 12.35 0.02
CA THR A 37 -2.36 11.20 0.58
C THR A 37 -2.03 9.92 -0.20
N SER A 38 -2.02 9.97 -1.53
CA SER A 38 -1.70 8.83 -2.39
C SER A 38 -0.28 8.28 -2.18
N ILE A 39 0.70 9.17 -1.96
CA ILE A 39 2.09 8.80 -1.70
C ILE A 39 2.19 8.09 -0.35
N ILE A 40 1.59 8.67 0.70
CA ILE A 40 1.62 8.09 2.05
C ILE A 40 0.95 6.71 2.05
N LEU A 41 -0.22 6.57 1.42
CA LEU A 41 -0.93 5.29 1.32
C LEU A 41 -0.13 4.22 0.59
N ASN A 42 0.57 4.55 -0.50
CA ASN A 42 1.38 3.58 -1.25
C ASN A 42 2.64 3.15 -0.49
N ILE A 43 3.32 4.07 0.18
CA ILE A 43 4.49 3.76 1.01
C ILE A 43 4.04 2.87 2.17
N ALA A 44 2.98 3.25 2.89
CA ALA A 44 2.46 2.47 4.01
C ALA A 44 1.95 1.09 3.57
N GLY A 45 1.17 1.03 2.48
CA GLY A 45 0.65 -0.22 1.93
C GLY A 45 1.77 -1.19 1.51
N THR A 46 2.82 -0.66 0.89
CA THR A 46 4.00 -1.45 0.50
C THR A 46 4.80 -1.92 1.71
N ALA A 47 5.03 -1.05 2.70
CA ALA A 47 5.75 -1.41 3.93
C ALA A 47 5.02 -2.52 4.71
N ILE A 48 3.70 -2.40 4.86
CA ILE A 48 2.85 -3.41 5.49
C ILE A 48 2.92 -4.73 4.69
N SER A 49 2.78 -4.65 3.36
CA SER A 49 2.86 -5.84 2.50
C SER A 49 4.22 -6.54 2.61
N MET A 50 5.32 -5.78 2.63
CA MET A 50 6.67 -6.30 2.76
C MET A 50 6.90 -6.96 4.13
N LEU A 51 6.37 -6.37 5.20
CA LEU A 51 6.41 -6.96 6.54
C LEU A 51 5.71 -8.33 6.55
N PHE A 52 4.54 -8.44 5.92
CA PHE A 52 3.83 -9.71 5.81
C PHE A 52 4.57 -10.75 4.98
N ILE A 53 5.17 -10.37 3.86
CA ILE A 53 5.96 -11.30 3.04
C ILE A 53 7.16 -11.82 3.85
N LYS A 54 7.85 -10.96 4.60
CA LYS A 54 8.97 -11.37 5.47
C LYS A 54 8.51 -12.33 6.56
N THR A 55 7.45 -12.00 7.30
CA THR A 55 6.89 -12.88 8.33
C THR A 55 6.41 -14.22 7.76
N SER A 56 5.80 -14.22 6.57
CA SER A 56 5.36 -15.45 5.91
C SER A 56 6.54 -16.33 5.50
N LYS A 57 7.64 -15.72 5.03
CA LYS A 57 8.88 -16.43 4.67
C LYS A 57 9.57 -17.02 5.90
N GLU A 58 9.68 -16.28 7.00
CA GLU A 58 10.27 -16.77 8.25
C GLU A 58 9.45 -17.91 8.86
N SER A 59 8.12 -17.78 8.91
CA SER A 59 7.25 -18.85 9.43
C SER A 59 7.28 -20.13 8.57
N PHE A 60 7.47 -20.01 7.25
CA PHE A 60 7.68 -21.16 6.38
C PHE A 60 9.01 -21.88 6.67
N LEU A 61 10.11 -21.13 6.81
CA LEU A 61 11.43 -21.68 7.13
C LEU A 61 11.48 -22.33 8.52
N LEU A 62 10.78 -21.78 9.51
CA LEU A 62 10.69 -22.38 10.85
C LEU A 62 9.81 -23.65 10.88
N LYS A 63 8.86 -23.79 9.95
CA LYS A 63 7.98 -24.98 9.87
C LYS A 63 8.62 -26.16 9.15
N TRP A 64 9.60 -25.91 8.30
CA TRP A 64 10.41 -26.93 7.62
C TRP A 64 11.89 -26.55 7.71
N PRO A 65 12.53 -26.75 8.89
CA PRO A 65 13.97 -26.63 8.98
C PRO A 65 14.56 -27.76 8.13
N MET A 66 15.09 -27.41 6.96
CA MET A 66 15.96 -28.31 6.20
C MET A 66 17.25 -28.55 6.98
#